data_AF-A0A959BXW8-F1
#
_entry.id   AF-A0A959BXW8-F1
#
_cell.length_a   1.000
_cell.length_b   1.000
_cell.length_c   1.000
_cell.angle_alpha   90.00
_cell.angle_beta   90.00
_cell.angle_gamma   90.00
#
_symmetry.space_group_name_H-M   'P 1'
#
loop_
_entity.id
_entity.type
_entity.pdbx_description
1 polymer ?
#
loop_
_entity_poly.entity_id
_entity_poly.type
_entity_poly.pdbx_seq_one_letter_code
_entity_poly.pdbx_strand_id
1 'polypeptide(L)'
;MSEVADFGRFFCLNPAQFAGFDYIGGFQELCGLLQENGIAPFLPEAAFCWEGLKDKKEFYDAYLFLESIRHRLEKPALLQDKLAGLCEDGEYFLSVFLSALAFLANYQLLTVRDIILCNYRHREAEYRHYLGRLNAHTEARLGLFREPRVFKDFLDSDSIVLLKNLGHLRPYLNLTPFYIDKNAFARDKQSIPAMDLFTFAYCNGGEYIYVKSSSNLLQSPAQGHNLLSTSLEISQDNRNRRLKSKYLLSRHEPGSRPFLVLEEQFEKLKTA
;
A
#
# COMPACT_ATOMS: atom_id res chain seq x y z
N MET A 1 26.62 9.43 -19.35
CA MET A 1 25.20 9.49 -19.74
C MET A 1 24.58 8.19 -19.26
N SER A 2 24.12 8.17 -18.00
CA SER A 2 23.67 6.96 -17.33
C SER A 2 22.22 6.64 -17.72
N GLU A 3 21.95 5.36 -17.95
CA GLU A 3 20.62 4.78 -18.05
C GLU A 3 19.86 5.06 -16.75
N VAL A 4 19.10 6.16 -16.71
CA VAL A 4 18.02 6.29 -15.73
C VAL A 4 16.94 5.33 -16.23
N ALA A 5 16.94 4.13 -15.66
CA ALA A 5 15.87 3.16 -15.87
C ALA A 5 14.54 3.85 -15.54
N ASP A 6 13.66 3.84 -16.52
CA ASP A 6 12.35 4.46 -16.48
C ASP A 6 11.48 3.76 -15.43
N PHE A 7 11.51 4.23 -14.18
CA PHE A 7 10.63 3.74 -13.10
C PHE A 7 9.14 3.88 -13.48
N GLY A 8 8.82 4.70 -14.50
CA GLY A 8 7.53 4.70 -15.17
C GLY A 8 7.08 3.31 -15.66
N ARG A 9 8.02 2.41 -15.98
CA ARG A 9 7.74 1.02 -16.35
C ARG A 9 7.14 0.19 -15.22
N PHE A 10 7.45 0.48 -13.96
CA PHE A 10 6.81 -0.17 -12.81
C PHE A 10 5.30 0.09 -12.81
N PHE A 11 4.91 1.31 -13.20
CA PHE A 11 3.50 1.65 -13.32
C PHE A 11 2.83 0.99 -14.52
N CYS A 12 3.57 0.47 -15.51
CA CYS A 12 3.04 -0.11 -16.75
C CYS A 12 3.35 -1.60 -16.91
N LEU A 13 3.50 -2.34 -15.81
CA LEU A 13 3.74 -3.79 -15.87
C LEU A 13 2.51 -4.51 -16.45
N ASN A 14 2.75 -5.52 -17.28
CA ASN A 14 1.69 -6.46 -17.67
C ASN A 14 1.54 -7.57 -16.59
N PRO A 15 0.47 -8.38 -16.62
CA PRO A 15 0.22 -9.39 -15.59
C PRO A 15 1.36 -10.41 -15.42
N ALA A 16 2.05 -10.77 -16.51
CA ALA A 16 3.18 -11.71 -16.47
C ALA A 16 4.44 -11.07 -15.86
N GLN A 17 4.69 -9.81 -16.16
CA GLN A 17 5.78 -9.02 -15.59
C GLN A 17 5.55 -8.74 -14.10
N PHE A 18 4.29 -8.50 -13.70
CA PHE A 18 3.93 -8.31 -12.29
C PHE A 18 4.22 -9.56 -11.45
N ALA A 19 3.93 -10.75 -11.97
CA ALA A 19 4.17 -12.01 -11.26
C ALA A 19 5.66 -12.26 -10.94
N GLY A 20 6.55 -11.88 -11.86
CA GLY A 20 7.99 -12.01 -11.72
C GLY A 20 8.70 -10.77 -11.19
N PHE A 21 7.96 -9.70 -10.82
CA PHE A 21 8.56 -8.43 -10.46
C PHE A 21 9.43 -8.55 -9.21
N ASP A 22 10.67 -8.06 -9.28
CA ASP A 22 11.57 -8.02 -8.14
C ASP A 22 11.33 -6.73 -7.34
N TYR A 23 10.62 -6.87 -6.21
CA TYR A 23 10.30 -5.75 -5.34
C TYR A 23 11.52 -5.18 -4.61
N ILE A 24 12.53 -5.99 -4.33
CA ILE A 24 13.74 -5.53 -3.63
C ILE A 24 14.65 -4.81 -4.61
N GLY A 25 14.78 -5.33 -5.83
CA GLY A 25 15.40 -4.61 -6.95
C GLY A 25 14.68 -3.30 -7.25
N GLY A 26 13.34 -3.30 -7.30
CA GLY A 26 12.54 -2.09 -7.49
C GLY A 26 12.70 -1.06 -6.37
N PHE A 27 12.80 -1.51 -5.11
CA PHE A 27 13.18 -0.66 -3.98
C PHE A 27 14.59 -0.08 -4.19
N GLN A 28 15.52 -0.90 -4.70
CA GLN A 28 16.86 -0.48 -5.07
C GLN A 28 16.89 0.47 -6.29
N GLU A 29 15.86 0.57 -7.11
CA GLU A 29 15.81 1.60 -8.16
C GLU A 29 15.21 2.89 -7.59
N LEU A 30 14.11 2.76 -6.84
CA LEU A 30 13.38 3.87 -6.25
C LEU A 30 14.24 4.72 -5.31
N CYS A 31 14.96 4.09 -4.38
CA CYS A 31 15.81 4.81 -3.45
C CYS A 31 16.99 5.52 -4.17
N GLY A 32 17.44 4.99 -5.31
CA GLY A 32 18.46 5.63 -6.14
C GLY A 32 17.92 6.90 -6.77
N LEU A 33 16.73 6.83 -7.35
CA LEU A 33 16.04 7.99 -7.92
C LEU A 33 15.74 9.06 -6.87
N LEU A 34 15.31 8.67 -5.66
CA LEU A 34 15.09 9.64 -4.57
C LEU A 34 16.39 10.37 -4.21
N GLN A 35 17.50 9.64 -4.10
CA GLN A 35 18.81 10.21 -3.79
C GLN A 35 19.32 11.14 -4.90
N GLU A 36 19.19 10.74 -6.17
CA GLU A 36 19.57 11.56 -7.33
C GLU A 36 18.79 12.87 -7.41
N ASN A 37 17.53 12.87 -6.97
CA ASN A 37 16.68 14.06 -6.92
C ASN A 37 16.80 14.84 -5.60
N GLY A 38 17.71 14.45 -4.70
CA GLY A 38 17.92 15.14 -3.42
C GLY A 38 16.74 15.03 -2.44
N ILE A 39 15.89 14.00 -2.60
CA ILE A 39 14.74 13.76 -1.75
C ILE A 39 15.16 12.85 -0.59
N ALA A 40 15.00 13.34 0.64
CA ALA A 40 15.29 12.53 1.83
C ALA A 40 14.26 11.40 1.99
N PRO A 41 14.70 10.17 2.32
CA PRO A 41 13.77 9.06 2.56
C PRO A 41 12.92 9.34 3.80
N PHE A 42 11.62 9.03 3.73
CA PHE A 42 10.73 9.14 4.88
C PHE A 42 11.16 8.24 6.04
N LEU A 43 11.69 7.06 5.69
CA LEU A 43 12.24 6.08 6.63
C LEU A 43 13.77 6.22 6.59
N PRO A 44 14.39 7.00 7.50
CA PRO A 44 15.84 7.17 7.49
C PRO A 44 16.57 5.84 7.72
N GLU A 45 15.98 4.93 8.50
CA GLU A 45 16.53 3.60 8.73
C GLU A 45 16.56 2.73 7.46
N ALA A 46 15.69 3.01 6.47
CA ALA A 46 15.69 2.28 5.20
C ALA A 46 16.96 2.57 4.36
N ALA A 47 17.69 3.65 4.67
CA ALA A 47 19.00 3.90 4.06
C ALA A 47 20.01 2.79 4.39
N PHE A 48 19.92 2.15 5.57
CA PHE A 48 20.77 1.02 5.92
C PHE A 48 20.52 -0.19 5.02
N CYS A 49 19.24 -0.50 4.73
CA CYS A 49 18.90 -1.58 3.80
C CYS A 49 19.39 -1.28 2.39
N TRP A 50 19.23 -0.05 1.95
CA TRP A 50 19.73 0.43 0.66
C TRP A 50 21.24 0.28 0.51
N GLU A 51 22.00 0.77 1.50
CA GLU A 51 23.46 0.64 1.52
C GLU A 51 23.88 -0.83 1.61
N GLY A 52 23.17 -1.64 2.41
CA GLY A 52 23.39 -3.08 2.52
C GLY A 52 23.23 -3.83 1.20
N LEU A 53 22.30 -3.41 0.32
CA LEU A 53 22.15 -3.97 -1.03
C LEU A 53 23.31 -3.58 -1.96
N LYS A 54 23.90 -2.39 -1.78
CA LYS A 54 25.05 -1.93 -2.57
C LYS A 54 26.36 -2.59 -2.17
N ASP A 55 26.53 -2.82 -0.87
CA ASP A 55 27.78 -3.31 -0.28
C ASP A 55 28.11 -4.77 -0.66
N LYS A 56 27.16 -5.51 -1.26
CA LYS A 56 27.30 -6.93 -1.64
C LYS A 56 27.81 -7.81 -0.50
N LYS A 57 27.32 -7.53 0.71
CA LYS A 57 27.59 -8.29 1.93
C LYS A 57 26.44 -9.27 2.20
N GLU A 58 26.42 -9.81 3.41
CA GLU A 58 25.45 -10.79 3.91
C GLU A 58 23.97 -10.44 3.61
N PHE A 59 23.57 -9.17 3.70
CA PHE A 59 22.20 -8.76 3.38
C PHE A 59 21.87 -8.91 1.87
N TYR A 60 22.83 -8.58 1.01
CA TYR A 60 22.71 -8.77 -0.44
C TYR A 60 22.72 -10.25 -0.81
N ASP A 61 23.57 -11.05 -0.16
CA ASP A 61 23.60 -12.51 -0.34
C ASP A 61 22.27 -13.16 0.09
N ALA A 62 21.68 -12.68 1.19
CA ALA A 62 20.35 -13.10 1.64
C ALA A 62 19.27 -12.77 0.60
N TYR A 63 19.29 -11.56 0.04
CA TYR A 63 18.39 -11.17 -1.04
C TYR A 63 18.53 -12.07 -2.27
N LEU A 64 19.75 -12.28 -2.76
CA LEU A 64 20.01 -13.14 -3.93
C LEU A 64 19.57 -14.58 -3.68
N PHE A 65 19.81 -15.10 -2.48
CA PHE A 65 19.39 -16.44 -2.11
C PHE A 65 17.86 -16.58 -2.14
N LEU A 66 17.14 -15.66 -1.50
CA LEU A 66 15.67 -15.67 -1.46
C LEU A 66 15.05 -15.51 -2.86
N GLU A 67 15.61 -14.64 -3.69
CA GLU A 67 15.21 -14.51 -5.11
C GLU A 67 15.49 -15.80 -5.91
N SER A 68 16.63 -16.45 -5.66
CA SER A 68 16.93 -17.73 -6.30
C SER A 68 15.94 -18.83 -5.91
N ILE A 69 15.48 -18.85 -4.66
CA ILE A 69 14.42 -19.76 -4.21
C ILE A 69 13.12 -19.44 -4.91
N ARG A 70 12.74 -18.15 -5.00
CA ARG A 70 11.52 -17.70 -5.68
C ARG A 70 11.44 -18.25 -7.11
N HIS A 71 12.52 -18.13 -7.88
CA HIS A 71 12.58 -18.68 -9.23
C HIS A 71 12.55 -20.21 -9.28
N ARG A 72 13.17 -20.89 -8.31
CA ARG A 72 13.15 -22.37 -8.26
C ARG A 72 11.77 -22.92 -7.88
N LEU A 73 10.98 -22.19 -7.10
CA LEU A 73 9.63 -22.58 -6.71
C LEU A 73 8.65 -22.64 -7.89
N GLU A 74 8.96 -22.00 -9.03
CA GLU A 74 8.21 -22.18 -10.28
C GLU A 74 8.29 -23.61 -10.83
N LYS A 75 9.33 -24.37 -10.46
CA LYS A 75 9.57 -25.76 -10.88
C LYS A 75 9.82 -26.66 -9.65
N PRO A 76 8.78 -26.92 -8.83
CA PRO A 76 8.93 -27.57 -7.53
C PRO A 76 9.47 -29.01 -7.62
N ALA A 77 9.29 -29.68 -8.77
CA ALA A 77 9.80 -31.03 -9.01
C ALA A 77 11.34 -31.13 -8.90
N LEU A 78 12.07 -30.03 -9.11
CA LEU A 78 13.54 -30.00 -9.06
C LEU A 78 14.11 -29.80 -7.63
N LEU A 79 13.24 -29.57 -6.63
CA LEU A 79 13.63 -29.19 -5.27
C LEU A 79 13.53 -30.33 -4.25
N GLN A 80 12.92 -31.46 -4.60
CA GLN A 80 12.56 -32.51 -3.62
C GLN A 80 13.76 -33.10 -2.89
N ASP A 81 14.88 -33.32 -3.60
CA ASP A 81 16.07 -33.98 -3.03
C ASP A 81 16.92 -33.07 -2.13
N LYS A 82 16.67 -31.75 -2.14
CA LYS A 82 17.46 -30.74 -1.40
C LYS A 82 16.63 -29.90 -0.43
N LEU A 83 15.36 -30.28 -0.22
CA LEU A 83 14.40 -29.46 0.49
C LEU A 83 14.84 -29.13 1.92
N ALA A 84 15.36 -30.12 2.66
CA ALA A 84 15.77 -29.93 4.04
C ALA A 84 16.88 -28.88 4.19
N GLY A 85 17.95 -28.97 3.39
CA GLY A 85 19.04 -27.99 3.42
C GLY A 85 18.59 -26.60 2.95
N LEU A 86 17.71 -26.53 1.95
CA LEU A 86 17.13 -25.25 1.50
C LEU A 86 16.23 -24.60 2.54
N CYS A 87 15.55 -25.38 3.39
CA CYS A 87 14.77 -24.84 4.49
C CYS A 87 15.68 -24.25 5.58
N GLU A 88 16.78 -24.93 5.93
CA GLU A 88 17.75 -24.46 6.91
C GLU A 88 18.45 -23.18 6.44
N ASP A 89 18.98 -23.18 5.22
CA ASP A 89 19.57 -21.99 4.59
C ASP A 89 18.52 -20.88 4.45
N GLY A 90 17.29 -21.25 4.09
CA GLY A 90 16.15 -20.33 3.97
C GLY A 90 15.80 -19.64 5.27
N GLU A 91 15.77 -20.37 6.39
CA GLU A 91 15.54 -19.80 7.71
C GLU A 91 16.65 -18.82 8.09
N TYR A 92 17.92 -19.17 7.83
CA TYR A 92 19.06 -18.30 8.06
C TYR A 92 18.94 -17.00 7.27
N PHE A 93 18.85 -17.06 5.94
CA PHE A 93 18.81 -15.87 5.09
C PHE A 93 17.54 -15.03 5.31
N LEU A 94 16.41 -15.66 5.61
CA LEU A 94 15.20 -14.95 6.00
C LEU A 94 15.40 -14.19 7.32
N SER A 95 16.08 -14.79 8.30
CA SER A 95 16.37 -14.14 9.59
C SER A 95 17.25 -12.90 9.42
N VAL A 96 18.29 -12.97 8.58
CA VAL A 96 19.14 -11.83 8.22
C VAL A 96 18.29 -10.72 7.59
N PHE A 97 17.43 -11.10 6.64
CA PHE A 97 16.60 -10.16 5.91
C PHE A 97 15.57 -9.45 6.83
N LEU A 98 14.86 -10.20 7.66
CA LEU A 98 13.87 -9.66 8.60
C LEU A 98 14.53 -8.81 9.69
N SER A 99 15.75 -9.15 10.12
CA SER A 99 16.51 -8.37 11.09
C SER A 99 16.84 -6.98 10.54
N ALA A 100 17.20 -6.88 9.26
CA ALA A 100 17.42 -5.59 8.61
C ALA A 100 16.15 -4.75 8.49
N LEU A 101 14.97 -5.39 8.36
CA LEU A 101 13.67 -4.73 8.27
C LEU A 101 12.99 -4.49 9.63
N ALA A 102 13.61 -4.88 10.74
CA ALA A 102 13.01 -4.81 12.07
C ALA A 102 12.64 -3.38 12.49
N PHE A 103 13.27 -2.35 11.90
CA PHE A 103 12.93 -0.96 12.16
C PHE A 103 11.47 -0.61 11.82
N LEU A 104 10.82 -1.37 10.92
CA LEU A 104 9.41 -1.19 10.56
C LEU A 104 8.47 -1.35 11.76
N ALA A 105 8.88 -2.10 12.79
CA ALA A 105 8.12 -2.25 14.03
C ALA A 105 7.94 -0.92 14.79
N ASN A 106 8.79 0.09 14.52
CA ASN A 106 8.66 1.42 15.10
C ASN A 106 7.61 2.29 14.39
N TYR A 107 7.01 1.79 13.31
CA TYR A 107 6.03 2.50 12.51
C TYR A 107 4.65 1.85 12.63
N GLN A 108 3.61 2.68 12.56
CA GLN A 108 2.22 2.29 12.66
C GLN A 108 1.51 2.62 11.37
N LEU A 109 0.88 1.61 10.79
CA LEU A 109 0.02 1.75 9.63
C LEU A 109 -1.41 2.02 10.12
N LEU A 110 -1.94 3.19 9.77
CA LEU A 110 -3.26 3.64 10.19
C LEU A 110 -4.17 3.86 8.99
N THR A 111 -5.43 3.45 9.13
CA THR A 111 -6.53 3.93 8.29
C THR A 111 -7.09 5.20 8.90
N VAL A 112 -7.24 6.25 8.09
CA VAL A 112 -7.81 7.54 8.48
C VAL A 112 -9.17 7.67 7.83
N ARG A 113 -10.18 7.94 8.65
CA ARG A 113 -11.57 8.16 8.24
C ARG A 113 -12.04 9.48 8.79
N ASP A 114 -12.89 10.18 8.04
CA ASP A 114 -13.67 11.35 8.48
C ASP A 114 -12.89 12.37 9.34
N ILE A 115 -12.62 13.55 8.81
CA ILE A 115 -11.98 14.63 9.58
C ILE A 115 -13.04 15.65 9.99
N ILE A 116 -13.29 15.77 11.29
CA ILE A 116 -14.22 16.76 11.83
C ILE A 116 -13.42 17.95 12.36
N LEU A 117 -13.60 19.11 11.72
CA LEU A 117 -13.06 20.38 12.20
C LEU A 117 -13.94 20.92 13.34
N CYS A 118 -13.35 21.08 14.51
CA CYS A 118 -13.94 21.75 15.66
C CYS A 118 -13.35 23.15 15.79
N ASN A 119 -14.06 24.16 15.29
CA ASN A 119 -13.65 25.56 15.37
C ASN A 119 -14.62 26.36 16.26
N TYR A 120 -14.28 26.47 17.54
CA TYR A 120 -15.04 27.29 18.49
C TYR A 120 -14.58 28.74 18.45
N ARG A 121 -15.52 29.68 18.66
CA ARG A 121 -15.17 31.10 18.79
C ARG A 121 -14.17 31.29 19.93
N HIS A 122 -13.07 32.00 19.66
CA HIS A 122 -12.00 32.31 20.63
C HIS A 122 -11.17 31.10 21.12
N ARG A 123 -11.13 30.00 20.38
CA ARG A 123 -10.22 28.88 20.62
C ARG A 123 -9.43 28.53 19.36
N GLU A 124 -8.30 27.87 19.53
CA GLU A 124 -7.58 27.27 18.41
C GLU A 124 -8.43 26.17 17.78
N ALA A 125 -8.31 26.01 16.46
CA ALA A 125 -9.01 24.96 15.74
C ALA A 125 -8.44 23.59 16.14
N GLU A 126 -9.34 22.63 16.34
CA GLU A 126 -8.99 21.24 16.65
C GLU A 126 -9.58 20.32 15.58
N TYR A 127 -8.86 19.25 15.26
CA TYR A 127 -9.28 18.25 14.30
C TYR A 127 -9.54 16.94 15.02
N ARG A 128 -10.72 16.36 14.79
CA ARG A 128 -11.07 15.03 15.29
C ARG A 128 -10.95 14.03 14.15
N HIS A 129 -10.12 13.03 14.34
CA HIS A 129 -9.79 12.01 13.34
C HIS A 129 -10.29 10.65 13.80
N TYR A 130 -11.04 9.95 12.94
CA TYR A 130 -11.37 8.54 13.18
C TYR A 130 -10.24 7.68 12.63
N LEU A 131 -9.38 7.20 13.54
CA LEU A 131 -8.23 6.39 13.19
C LEU A 131 -8.50 4.91 13.51
N GLY A 132 -7.97 4.02 12.67
CA GLY A 132 -7.90 2.59 12.95
C GLY A 132 -6.49 2.07 12.71
N ARG A 133 -6.01 1.18 13.58
CA ARG A 133 -4.75 0.47 13.32
C ARG A 133 -5.01 -0.65 12.32
N LEU A 134 -4.22 -0.70 11.26
CA LEU A 134 -4.19 -1.81 10.33
C LEU A 134 -3.22 -2.86 10.89
N ASN A 135 -3.72 -3.74 11.76
CA ASN A 135 -2.95 -4.84 12.32
C ASN A 135 -3.26 -6.12 11.53
N ALA A 136 -2.23 -6.78 10.99
CA ALA A 136 -2.34 -8.02 10.20
C ALA A 136 -2.69 -9.28 11.02
N HIS A 137 -3.18 -9.16 12.25
CA HIS A 137 -3.68 -10.32 12.99
C HIS A 137 -5.03 -10.72 12.41
N THR A 138 -5.05 -11.87 11.75
CA THR A 138 -6.07 -12.48 10.87
C THR A 138 -7.51 -12.55 11.41
N GLU A 139 -7.78 -12.14 12.65
CA GLU A 139 -9.12 -12.13 13.25
C GLU A 139 -9.43 -10.84 14.03
N ALA A 140 -8.49 -9.91 14.11
CA ALA A 140 -8.74 -8.63 14.75
C ALA A 140 -9.61 -7.78 13.81
N ARG A 141 -10.91 -7.70 14.10
CA ARG A 141 -11.79 -6.62 13.63
C ARG A 141 -10.98 -5.32 13.61
N LEU A 142 -11.07 -4.54 12.54
CA LEU A 142 -10.44 -3.23 12.47
C LEU A 142 -10.81 -2.48 13.75
N GLY A 143 -9.84 -2.34 14.64
CA GLY A 143 -10.01 -1.61 15.88
C GLY A 143 -9.99 -0.13 15.54
N LEU A 144 -11.01 0.36 14.83
CA LEU A 144 -11.27 1.80 14.84
C LEU A 144 -11.35 2.19 16.31
N PHE A 145 -10.62 3.23 16.68
CA PHE A 145 -10.81 3.80 18.00
C PHE A 145 -12.29 4.18 18.10
N ARG A 146 -12.97 3.67 19.13
CA ARG A 146 -14.42 3.90 19.34
C ARG A 146 -14.74 5.39 19.38
N GLU A 147 -13.77 6.20 19.79
CA GLU A 147 -13.85 7.65 19.83
C GLU A 147 -12.79 8.26 18.90
N PRO A 148 -13.14 9.34 18.18
CA PRO A 148 -12.18 10.03 17.35
C PRO A 148 -11.11 10.69 18.24
N ARG A 149 -9.87 10.64 17.80
CA ARG A 149 -8.77 11.28 18.51
C ARG A 149 -8.68 12.74 18.10
N VAL A 150 -8.44 13.62 19.07
CA VAL A 150 -8.33 15.06 18.86
C VAL A 150 -6.87 15.45 18.70
N PHE A 151 -6.57 16.20 17.64
CA PHE A 151 -5.23 16.69 17.34
C PHE A 151 -5.29 18.15 16.87
N LYS A 152 -4.17 18.86 17.02
CA LYS A 152 -4.01 20.23 16.49
C LYS A 152 -3.79 20.24 14.97
N ASP A 153 -3.21 19.18 14.44
CA ASP A 153 -2.93 19.02 13.01
C ASP A 153 -3.99 18.16 12.32
N PHE A 154 -4.09 18.33 10.99
CA PHE A 154 -4.90 17.49 10.13
C PHE A 154 -4.05 16.45 9.38
N LEU A 155 -4.72 15.36 8.98
CA LEU A 155 -4.25 14.32 8.07
C LEU A 155 -5.07 14.39 6.78
N ASP A 156 -4.77 13.54 5.82
CA ASP A 156 -5.64 13.35 4.65
C ASP A 156 -6.82 12.44 5.00
N SER A 157 -8.04 12.85 4.64
CA SER A 157 -9.23 12.02 4.84
C SER A 157 -9.24 10.82 3.89
N ASP A 158 -9.86 9.72 4.33
CA ASP A 158 -10.02 8.49 3.56
C ASP A 158 -8.71 7.94 3.00
N SER A 159 -7.67 7.92 3.84
CA SER A 159 -6.31 7.57 3.45
C SER A 159 -5.72 6.49 4.35
N ILE A 160 -4.69 5.83 3.84
CA ILE A 160 -3.80 4.99 4.66
C ILE A 160 -2.52 5.78 4.89
N VAL A 161 -2.13 5.92 6.15
CA VAL A 161 -0.93 6.66 6.54
C VAL A 161 0.02 5.80 7.35
N LEU A 162 1.32 5.99 7.12
CA LEU A 162 2.39 5.44 7.93
C LEU A 162 2.94 6.53 8.86
N LEU A 163 2.96 6.23 10.17
CA LEU A 163 3.33 7.16 11.23
C LEU A 163 4.31 6.51 12.20
N LYS A 164 5.33 7.25 12.65
CA LYS A 164 6.25 6.76 13.70
C LYS A 164 5.64 6.83 15.10
N ASN A 165 4.83 7.85 15.38
CA ASN A 165 4.28 8.09 16.72
C ASN A 165 2.83 8.61 16.65
N LEU A 166 1.90 7.96 17.36
CA LEU A 166 0.51 8.42 17.46
C LEU A 166 0.32 9.72 18.24
N GLY A 167 1.28 10.12 19.07
CA GLY A 167 1.23 11.39 19.81
C GLY A 167 1.48 12.61 18.93
N HIS A 168 2.19 12.42 17.81
CA HIS A 168 2.52 13.48 16.87
C HIS A 168 2.17 13.03 15.45
N LEU A 169 1.10 13.61 14.89
CA LEU A 169 0.62 13.25 13.55
C LEU A 169 1.58 13.63 12.41
N ARG A 170 2.61 14.42 12.68
CA ARG A 170 3.62 14.82 11.69
C ARG A 170 5.01 14.49 12.19
N PRO A 171 5.92 14.03 11.30
CA PRO A 171 5.69 13.71 9.89
C PRO A 171 4.91 12.40 9.69
N TYR A 172 4.17 12.30 8.58
CA TYR A 172 3.49 11.07 8.13
C TYR A 172 3.72 10.84 6.64
N LEU A 173 3.59 9.60 6.20
CA LEU A 173 3.61 9.22 4.78
C LEU A 173 2.20 8.76 4.38
N ASN A 174 1.59 9.47 3.44
CA ASN A 174 0.34 9.04 2.82
C ASN A 174 0.64 7.95 1.78
N LEU A 175 0.00 6.80 1.92
CA LEU A 175 0.17 5.64 1.04
C LEU A 175 -0.96 5.50 0.02
N THR A 176 -2.01 6.32 0.11
CA THR A 176 -3.04 6.40 -0.94
C THR A 176 -2.47 7.20 -2.13
N PRO A 177 -2.61 6.73 -3.38
CA PRO A 177 -3.48 5.63 -3.84
C PRO A 177 -2.85 4.24 -3.85
N PHE A 178 -1.56 4.05 -3.55
CA PHE A 178 -0.91 2.74 -3.61
C PHE A 178 -1.50 1.68 -2.67
N TYR A 179 -2.01 2.13 -1.53
CA TYR A 179 -2.76 1.31 -0.60
C TYR A 179 -4.12 1.95 -0.34
N ILE A 180 -5.16 1.12 -0.44
CA ILE A 180 -6.56 1.52 -0.26
C ILE A 180 -7.22 0.56 0.72
N ASP A 181 -7.71 1.07 1.84
CA ASP A 181 -8.53 0.28 2.78
C ASP A 181 -9.98 0.59 2.47
N LYS A 182 -10.72 -0.40 2.00
CA LYS A 182 -12.15 -0.22 1.71
C LYS A 182 -12.93 0.21 2.95
N ASN A 183 -12.49 -0.21 4.15
CA ASN A 183 -13.13 0.18 5.39
C ASN A 183 -12.96 1.67 5.69
N ALA A 184 -11.99 2.36 5.08
CA ALA A 184 -11.87 3.80 5.18
C ALA A 184 -13.14 4.51 4.65
N PHE A 185 -13.77 3.92 3.63
CA PHE A 185 -14.92 4.48 2.91
C PHE A 185 -16.28 3.95 3.38
N ALA A 186 -16.31 2.97 4.29
CA ALA A 186 -17.55 2.32 4.72
C ALA A 186 -18.40 3.25 5.60
N ARG A 187 -19.50 3.83 5.09
CA ARG A 187 -20.32 4.80 5.85
C ARG A 187 -20.91 4.25 7.15
N ASP A 188 -21.14 2.94 7.23
CA ASP A 188 -21.67 2.30 8.44
C ASP A 188 -20.55 2.00 9.46
N LYS A 189 -20.65 2.67 10.62
CA LYS A 189 -19.68 2.56 11.73
C LYS A 189 -19.85 1.29 12.58
N GLN A 190 -20.93 0.52 12.36
CA GLN A 190 -21.38 -0.55 13.26
C GLN A 190 -21.03 -1.97 12.77
N SER A 191 -20.68 -2.14 11.49
CA SER A 191 -20.22 -3.41 10.93
C SER A 191 -19.04 -3.18 10.00
N ILE A 192 -17.87 -2.91 10.58
CA ILE A 192 -16.63 -2.89 9.79
C ILE A 192 -16.17 -4.34 9.73
N PRO A 193 -16.25 -5.01 8.56
CA PRO A 193 -15.78 -6.37 8.43
C PRO A 193 -14.26 -6.44 8.63
N ALA A 194 -13.70 -7.65 8.55
CA ALA A 194 -12.26 -7.89 8.53
C ALA A 194 -11.53 -6.93 7.57
N MET A 195 -10.24 -6.69 7.84
CA MET A 195 -9.38 -5.82 7.01
C MET A 195 -9.53 -6.13 5.51
N ASP A 196 -9.88 -5.12 4.71
CA ASP A 196 -10.13 -5.25 3.27
C ASP A 196 -9.23 -4.24 2.53
N LEU A 197 -7.94 -4.58 2.53
CA LEU A 197 -6.85 -3.78 1.97
C LEU A 197 -6.60 -4.16 0.51
N PHE A 198 -6.39 -3.14 -0.32
CA PHE A 198 -6.07 -3.24 -1.73
C PHE A 198 -4.72 -2.58 -1.98
N THR A 199 -3.81 -3.31 -2.61
CA THR A 199 -2.47 -2.84 -2.98
C THR A 199 -2.43 -2.62 -4.48
N PHE A 200 -1.88 -1.49 -4.92
CA PHE A 200 -1.63 -1.22 -6.32
C PHE A 200 -0.72 -2.30 -6.92
N ALA A 201 -1.11 -2.83 -8.08
CA ALA A 201 -0.36 -3.88 -8.76
C ALA A 201 0.31 -3.35 -10.03
N TYR A 202 -0.49 -2.94 -11.01
CA TYR A 202 0.02 -2.47 -12.31
C TYR A 202 -1.03 -1.64 -13.06
N CYS A 203 -0.61 -0.91 -14.11
CA CYS A 203 -1.51 -0.29 -15.07
C CYS A 203 -1.55 -1.11 -16.37
N ASN A 204 -2.74 -1.43 -16.85
CA ASN A 204 -2.94 -2.12 -18.12
C ASN A 204 -3.90 -1.31 -18.99
N GLY A 205 -3.43 -0.84 -20.15
CA GLY A 205 -4.27 -0.10 -21.10
C GLY A 205 -4.85 1.21 -20.57
N GLY A 206 -4.22 1.81 -19.55
CA GLY A 206 -4.71 3.02 -18.89
C GLY A 206 -5.46 2.76 -17.58
N GLU A 207 -5.91 1.54 -17.33
CA GLU A 207 -6.60 1.17 -16.09
C GLU A 207 -5.62 0.76 -14.99
N TYR A 208 -5.77 1.33 -13.79
CA TYR A 208 -5.03 0.87 -12.62
C TYR A 208 -5.67 -0.42 -12.07
N ILE A 209 -4.83 -1.41 -11.79
CA ILE A 209 -5.22 -2.69 -11.22
C ILE A 209 -4.72 -2.79 -9.78
N TYR A 210 -5.61 -3.22 -8.88
CA TYR A 210 -5.33 -3.44 -7.48
C TYR A 210 -5.54 -4.90 -7.10
N VAL A 211 -4.70 -5.40 -6.19
CA VAL A 211 -4.79 -6.76 -5.63
C VAL A 211 -5.22 -6.68 -4.17
N LYS A 212 -6.23 -7.47 -3.80
CA LYS A 212 -6.67 -7.59 -2.42
C LYS A 212 -5.63 -8.32 -1.56
N SER A 213 -5.14 -7.67 -0.50
CA SER A 213 -4.05 -8.16 0.38
C SER A 213 -4.44 -9.35 1.28
N SER A 214 -5.68 -9.86 1.20
CA SER A 214 -6.08 -11.12 1.85
C SER A 214 -5.61 -12.37 1.10
N SER A 215 -5.05 -12.18 -0.10
CA SER A 215 -4.43 -13.23 -0.88
C SER A 215 -2.91 -13.13 -0.74
N ASN A 216 -2.23 -14.27 -0.61
CA ASN A 216 -0.77 -14.34 -0.75
C ASN A 216 -0.37 -13.56 -2.01
N LEU A 217 0.35 -12.44 -1.85
CA LEU A 217 0.83 -11.60 -2.97
C LEU A 217 1.58 -12.43 -4.04
N LEU A 218 2.15 -13.57 -3.63
CA LEU A 218 2.91 -14.51 -4.44
C LEU A 218 2.07 -15.59 -5.16
N GLN A 219 0.81 -15.84 -4.76
CA GLN A 219 0.01 -16.97 -5.28
C GLN A 219 -1.16 -16.61 -6.20
N SER A 220 -1.36 -15.35 -6.61
CA SER A 220 -2.38 -15.12 -7.64
C SER A 220 -2.28 -13.79 -8.40
N PRO A 221 -1.79 -13.84 -9.65
CA PRO A 221 -2.43 -13.16 -10.76
C PRO A 221 -3.57 -14.01 -11.37
N ALA A 222 -3.74 -15.27 -10.93
CA ALA A 222 -4.47 -16.30 -11.68
C ALA A 222 -5.95 -16.49 -11.33
N GLN A 223 -6.49 -15.79 -10.31
CA GLN A 223 -7.92 -15.84 -10.01
C GLN A 223 -8.52 -14.43 -10.08
N GLY A 224 -9.27 -14.16 -11.15
CA GLY A 224 -9.89 -12.87 -11.46
C GLY A 224 -10.84 -12.30 -10.39
N HIS A 225 -11.06 -13.00 -9.28
CA HIS A 225 -11.87 -12.53 -8.15
C HIS A 225 -11.13 -11.60 -7.17
N ASN A 226 -9.80 -11.50 -7.26
CA ASN A 226 -8.97 -10.68 -6.35
C ASN A 226 -8.39 -9.42 -6.99
N LEU A 227 -8.69 -9.20 -8.29
CA LEU A 227 -8.24 -8.04 -9.04
C LEU A 227 -9.37 -7.01 -9.10
N LEU A 228 -9.03 -5.75 -8.83
CA LEU A 228 -9.93 -4.62 -8.99
C LEU A 228 -9.36 -3.71 -10.05
N SER A 229 -10.08 -3.58 -11.18
CA SER A 229 -9.83 -2.53 -12.15
C SER A 229 -10.55 -1.27 -11.71
N THR A 230 -9.86 -0.14 -11.82
CA THR A 230 -10.40 1.18 -11.49
C THR A 230 -11.30 1.76 -12.58
N SER A 231 -11.33 1.13 -13.77
CA SER A 231 -12.01 1.68 -14.96
C SER A 231 -11.62 3.13 -15.27
N LEU A 232 -10.48 3.59 -14.76
CA LEU A 232 -9.93 4.92 -15.00
C LEU A 232 -9.24 4.91 -16.35
N GLU A 233 -9.83 5.50 -17.38
CA GLU A 233 -9.09 5.81 -18.61
C GLU A 233 -8.27 7.09 -18.39
N ILE A 234 -7.01 7.10 -18.83
CA ILE A 234 -6.18 8.32 -18.86
C ILE A 234 -6.81 9.26 -19.91
N SER A 235 -7.71 10.15 -19.47
CA SER A 235 -8.22 11.20 -20.34
C SER A 235 -7.16 12.27 -20.54
N GLN A 236 -6.62 12.36 -21.75
CA GLN A 236 -5.68 13.43 -22.14
C GLN A 236 -6.36 14.79 -22.39
N ASP A 237 -7.65 14.96 -22.12
CA ASP A 237 -8.37 16.18 -22.48
C ASP A 237 -8.62 17.13 -21.29
N ASN A 238 -7.69 18.07 -21.14
CA ASN A 238 -7.93 19.37 -20.53
C ASN A 238 -8.99 20.13 -21.34
N ARG A 239 -10.20 20.33 -20.78
CA ARG A 239 -10.93 21.63 -20.75
C ARG A 239 -12.39 21.45 -20.27
N ASN A 240 -12.73 22.27 -19.27
CA ASN A 240 -14.08 22.79 -19.00
C ASN A 240 -15.21 21.79 -18.73
N ARG A 241 -15.42 21.41 -17.46
CA ARG A 241 -16.78 21.14 -16.96
C ARG A 241 -17.03 21.76 -15.57
N ARG A 242 -17.71 22.91 -15.57
CA ARG A 242 -18.45 23.43 -14.41
C ARG A 242 -19.54 22.42 -14.05
N LEU A 243 -19.42 21.77 -12.89
CA LEU A 243 -20.45 20.84 -12.39
C LEU A 243 -21.46 21.59 -11.51
N LYS A 244 -22.73 21.54 -11.93
CA LYS A 244 -23.88 21.77 -11.04
C LYS A 244 -24.17 20.45 -10.31
N SER A 245 -23.93 20.43 -9.00
CA SER A 245 -24.26 19.30 -8.12
C SER A 245 -25.78 19.14 -7.97
N LYS A 246 -26.30 17.95 -8.30
CA LYS A 246 -27.62 17.48 -7.85
C LYS A 246 -27.41 16.18 -7.08
N TYR A 247 -27.64 16.25 -5.78
CA TYR A 247 -27.69 15.09 -4.88
C TYR A 247 -28.85 14.17 -5.26
N LEU A 248 -28.56 12.91 -5.60
CA LEU A 248 -29.55 11.83 -5.61
C LEU A 248 -29.15 10.81 -4.55
N LEU A 249 -29.96 10.76 -3.50
CA LEU A 249 -29.97 9.74 -2.45
C LEU A 249 -30.46 8.42 -3.07
N SER A 250 -29.54 7.55 -3.46
CA SER A 250 -29.84 6.14 -3.71
C SER A 250 -29.72 5.35 -2.41
N ARG A 251 -30.83 4.79 -1.94
CA ARG A 251 -30.87 3.74 -0.92
C ARG A 251 -30.30 2.47 -1.56
N HIS A 252 -29.11 2.04 -1.16
CA HIS A 252 -28.60 0.72 -1.53
C HIS A 252 -28.77 -0.28 -0.36
N GLU A 253 -29.30 -1.45 -0.70
CA GLU A 253 -29.53 -2.57 0.20
C GLU A 253 -28.23 -3.15 0.80
N PRO A 254 -28.31 -3.74 2.00
CA PRO A 254 -27.18 -4.35 2.69
C PRO A 254 -26.80 -5.65 1.98
N GLY A 255 -25.71 -5.61 1.22
CA GLY A 255 -25.26 -6.72 0.37
C GLY A 255 -24.64 -6.25 -0.94
N SER A 256 -24.70 -4.95 -1.24
CA SER A 256 -24.06 -4.35 -2.40
C SER A 256 -22.56 -4.63 -2.41
N ARG A 257 -22.10 -5.24 -3.50
CA ARG A 257 -20.77 -5.82 -3.66
C ARG A 257 -19.66 -4.81 -3.29
N PRO A 258 -18.57 -5.25 -2.63
CA PRO A 258 -17.44 -4.40 -2.23
C PRO A 258 -16.91 -3.45 -3.30
N PHE A 259 -17.04 -3.86 -4.55
CA PHE A 259 -16.49 -3.25 -5.75
C PHE A 259 -17.15 -1.91 -6.12
N LEU A 260 -18.45 -1.74 -5.85
CA LEU A 260 -19.20 -0.54 -6.26
C LEU A 260 -18.75 0.73 -5.54
N VAL A 261 -18.33 0.61 -4.27
CA VAL A 261 -17.85 1.75 -3.46
C VAL A 261 -16.50 2.27 -3.97
N LEU A 262 -15.65 1.35 -4.46
CA LEU A 262 -14.35 1.70 -5.00
C LEU A 262 -14.48 2.27 -6.42
N GLU A 263 -15.32 1.68 -7.27
CA GLU A 263 -15.69 2.25 -8.58
C GLU A 263 -16.21 3.70 -8.45
N GLU A 264 -17.12 3.97 -7.50
CA GLU A 264 -17.65 5.33 -7.26
C GLU A 264 -16.55 6.34 -6.86
N GLN A 265 -15.51 5.90 -6.16
CA GLN A 265 -14.39 6.76 -5.76
C GLN A 265 -13.41 6.98 -6.91
N PHE A 266 -13.14 5.96 -7.71
CA PHE A 266 -12.35 6.14 -8.93
C PHE A 266 -13.06 7.09 -9.90
N GLU A 267 -14.39 7.01 -10.02
CA GLU A 267 -15.18 8.01 -10.77
C GLU A 267 -15.06 9.42 -10.18
N LYS A 268 -15.04 9.59 -8.85
CA LYS A 268 -14.80 10.91 -8.23
C LYS A 268 -13.41 11.45 -8.56
N LEU A 269 -12.39 10.59 -8.57
CA LEU A 269 -11.04 10.93 -8.98
C LEU A 269 -10.93 11.31 -10.48
N LYS A 270 -11.84 10.84 -11.36
CA LYS A 270 -11.93 11.34 -12.76
C LYS A 270 -12.39 12.80 -12.86
N THR A 271 -13.09 13.29 -11.83
CA THR A 271 -13.78 14.60 -11.86
C THR A 271 -13.09 15.69 -11.04
N ALA A 272 -12.04 15.35 -10.29
CA ALA A 272 -11.21 16.25 -9.49
C ALA A 272 -9.99 16.72 -10.30
#